data_AF-A0A7J8ED29-F1
#
_entry.id   AF-A0A7J8ED29-F1
#
_cell.length_a   1.000
_cell.length_b   1.000
_cell.length_c   1.000
_cell.angle_alpha   90.00
_cell.angle_beta   90.00
_cell.angle_gamma   90.00
#
_symmetry.space_group_name_H-M   'P 1'
#
loop_
_entity.id
_entity.type
_entity.pdbx_description
1 polymer ?
#
loop_
_entity_poly.entity_id
_entity_poly.type
_entity_poly.pdbx_seq_one_letter_code
_entity_poly.pdbx_strand_id
1 'polypeptide(L)'
;MPRGNLEVVHHRALVLAQIRKWLDKLMFKEAFECMRKLRINLNLIYDHNPKVFLENVEAFIKQIDSVNHINLFFTELKEEDVTTTMYPPPVPGPVMRSRDPEGSKVDLICDAMRAAMENIDPRKYCLSILTSHVKKTTPELEVVLQKVHELQGNAPPAPDGVSAEEALKYLLLLVDVNELYDHSLGTYDFDLVLMVAEKSQKDPKEYLPFLNTLKKMETNYQRFTIDKYLKRYEKAIGHLSRCGSEHFPECLNLIKDKNLYNKALKLYPPNSQQYKDISIAYGEHLMQEHLYEPGGLVFARCGAHQKALDAFLAAGSWQLALCTAAQLHLSADQVAALSRALAGKLVEQRKHREAATVLEQYAQDYEEAVLLLLEGAAWEEALRLVYKYNRLDIIETNIKPSILEAQKNYMAFLDSQTVSFSHHKERLLVVRELKEQAQRVCLDDGVSHGQESDVFSETSSVVKGSDTSGRYSHSNSRISARSSKNRRKAERKKHSLKEGNPLEELALLEALNEVVQGTEKLKEEIHCILKVLILFEFDEQGRELQKAFEDTLQLMERSLPEIWTLSHEHNSVTPVLGPNSTSNSIMASYQQQKTSSPVLDAEFLIPPMMNKRTQWKLSLLE
;
A
#
# COMPACT_ATOMS: atom_id res chain seq x y z
N MET A 1 -56.04 13.81 8.29
CA MET A 1 -56.39 12.76 9.25
C MET A 1 -57.78 13.03 9.79
N PRO A 2 -58.79 12.14 9.61
CA PRO A 2 -60.14 12.37 10.12
C PRO A 2 -60.49 11.40 11.28
N ARG A 3 -59.82 11.59 12.42
CA ARG A 3 -60.30 11.28 13.78
C ARG A 3 -59.65 12.34 14.67
N GLY A 4 -60.44 13.11 15.42
CA GLY A 4 -60.04 14.38 16.06
C GLY A 4 -59.02 14.31 17.21
N ASN A 5 -58.05 13.41 17.14
CA ASN A 5 -56.94 13.35 18.09
C ASN A 5 -55.83 14.32 17.65
N LEU A 6 -55.30 15.11 18.58
CA LEU A 6 -54.11 15.93 18.35
C LEU A 6 -52.87 15.04 18.45
N GLU A 7 -52.16 14.83 17.35
CA GLU A 7 -50.87 14.13 17.34
C GLU A 7 -49.72 15.15 17.37
N VAL A 8 -48.85 15.02 18.37
CA VAL A 8 -47.64 15.84 18.46
C VAL A 8 -46.54 15.20 17.61
N VAL A 9 -46.20 15.85 16.50
CA VAL A 9 -45.12 15.40 15.60
C VAL A 9 -43.86 16.23 15.84
N HIS A 10 -42.76 15.56 16.19
CA HIS A 10 -41.44 16.18 16.29
C HIS A 10 -40.73 16.13 14.93
N HIS A 11 -40.84 17.19 14.14
CA HIS A 11 -40.19 17.25 12.82
C HIS A 11 -38.66 17.23 12.97
N ARG A 12 -37.99 16.19 12.42
CA ARG A 12 -36.53 15.97 12.61
C ARG A 12 -35.68 17.18 12.28
N ALA A 13 -36.00 17.92 11.22
CA ALA A 13 -35.23 19.12 10.84
C ALA A 13 -35.25 20.22 11.92
N LEU A 14 -36.39 20.44 12.58
CA LEU A 14 -36.52 21.44 13.65
C LEU A 14 -35.80 20.99 14.92
N VAL A 15 -35.88 19.69 15.23
CA VAL A 15 -35.17 19.10 16.36
C VAL A 15 -33.65 19.21 16.17
N LEU A 16 -33.14 18.87 14.99
CA LEU A 16 -31.70 19.00 14.67
C LEU A 16 -31.24 20.46 14.71
N ALA A 17 -32.04 21.40 14.21
CA ALA A 17 -31.72 22.82 14.30
C ALA A 17 -31.60 23.30 15.75
N GLN A 18 -32.49 22.84 16.64
CA GLN A 18 -32.44 23.17 18.06
C GLN A 18 -31.25 22.51 18.76
N ILE A 19 -30.93 21.24 18.44
CA ILE A 19 -29.76 20.53 18.99
C ILE A 19 -28.46 21.24 18.62
N ARG A 20 -28.27 21.61 17.36
CA ARG A 20 -27.08 22.35 16.91
C ARG A 20 -26.91 23.65 17.69
N LYS A 21 -28.00 24.40 17.89
CA LYS A 21 -28.00 25.63 18.69
C LYS A 21 -27.62 25.40 20.17
N TRP A 22 -28.02 24.26 20.74
CA TRP A 22 -27.59 23.88 22.10
C TRP A 22 -26.11 23.51 22.14
N LEU A 23 -25.62 22.73 21.16
CA LEU A 23 -24.21 22.36 21.05
C LEU A 23 -23.31 23.60 20.85
N ASP A 24 -23.71 24.55 20.00
CA ASP A 24 -23.00 25.82 19.79
C ASP A 24 -22.91 26.67 21.08
N LYS A 25 -23.87 26.50 22.00
CA LYS A 25 -23.92 27.18 23.29
C LYS A 25 -23.34 26.36 24.45
N LEU A 26 -22.73 25.21 24.16
CA LEU A 26 -22.19 24.28 25.16
C LEU A 26 -23.25 23.75 26.15
N MET A 27 -24.52 23.71 25.75
CA MET A 27 -25.64 23.16 26.51
C MET A 27 -25.77 21.65 26.23
N PHE A 28 -24.79 20.88 26.69
CA PHE A 28 -24.66 19.45 26.40
C PHE A 28 -25.76 18.61 27.03
N LYS A 29 -26.24 18.97 28.23
CA LYS A 29 -27.28 18.22 28.94
C LYS A 29 -28.61 18.22 28.18
N GLU A 30 -29.06 19.41 27.76
CA GLU A 30 -30.31 19.59 27.03
C GLU A 30 -30.25 18.91 25.66
N ALA A 31 -29.12 19.04 24.96
CA ALA A 31 -28.87 18.34 23.70
C ALA A 31 -28.94 16.82 23.89
N PHE A 32 -28.20 16.26 24.85
CA PHE A 32 -28.14 14.83 25.12
C PHE A 32 -29.52 14.25 25.49
N GLU A 33 -30.26 14.90 26.40
CA GLU A 33 -31.58 14.42 26.80
C GLU A 33 -32.58 14.40 25.64
N CYS A 34 -32.54 15.44 24.80
CA CYS A 34 -33.38 15.53 23.60
C CYS A 34 -33.02 14.41 22.61
N MET A 35 -31.73 14.25 22.34
CA MET A 35 -31.21 13.23 21.42
C MET A 35 -31.58 11.82 21.88
N ARG A 36 -31.41 11.53 23.16
CA ARG A 36 -31.79 10.23 23.74
C ARG A 36 -33.29 9.97 23.66
N LYS A 37 -34.14 10.95 24.03
CA LYS A 37 -35.61 10.82 24.00
C LYS A 37 -36.13 10.58 22.57
N LEU A 38 -35.55 11.26 21.59
CA LEU A 38 -35.97 11.21 20.19
C LEU A 38 -35.16 10.23 19.32
N ARG A 39 -34.26 9.45 19.94
CA ARG A 39 -33.37 8.46 19.28
C ARG A 39 -32.56 9.06 18.11
N ILE A 40 -32.00 10.24 18.34
CA ILE A 40 -30.99 10.84 17.46
C ILE A 40 -29.63 10.29 17.85
N ASN A 41 -28.81 9.94 16.86
CA ASN A 41 -27.50 9.34 17.09
C ASN A 41 -26.59 10.30 17.87
N LEU A 42 -26.09 9.83 19.02
CA LEU A 42 -25.30 10.61 19.98
C LEU A 42 -23.96 11.10 19.41
N ASN A 43 -23.44 10.48 18.35
CA ASN A 43 -22.22 10.92 17.67
C ASN A 43 -22.28 12.37 17.19
N LEU A 44 -23.49 12.91 16.94
CA LEU A 44 -23.68 14.32 16.56
C LEU A 44 -23.14 15.31 17.60
N ILE A 45 -23.07 14.93 18.89
CA ILE A 45 -22.50 15.79 19.94
C ILE A 45 -21.03 16.12 19.64
N TYR A 46 -20.28 15.16 19.11
CA TYR A 46 -18.90 15.34 18.68
C TYR A 46 -18.83 15.83 17.22
N ASP A 47 -19.51 15.16 16.30
CA ASP A 47 -19.39 15.38 14.85
C ASP A 47 -19.85 16.78 14.42
N HIS A 48 -20.74 17.43 15.20
CA HIS A 48 -21.16 18.80 14.90
C HIS A 48 -20.00 19.80 14.94
N ASN A 49 -19.10 19.68 15.92
CA ASN A 49 -17.88 20.48 15.99
C ASN A 49 -16.80 19.78 16.86
N PRO A 50 -15.95 18.94 16.24
CA PRO A 50 -14.95 18.14 16.95
C PRO A 50 -14.02 18.96 17.84
N LYS A 51 -13.55 20.12 17.36
CA LYS A 51 -12.62 20.98 18.11
C LYS A 51 -13.24 21.51 19.40
N VAL A 52 -14.46 22.05 19.29
CA VAL A 52 -15.18 22.62 20.44
C VAL A 52 -15.52 21.54 21.45
N PHE A 53 -15.89 20.33 21.01
CA PHE A 53 -16.12 19.22 21.93
C PHE A 53 -14.85 18.87 22.72
N LEU A 54 -13.70 18.69 22.04
CA LEU A 54 -12.44 18.29 22.67
C LEU A 54 -11.91 19.33 23.67
N GLU A 55 -12.09 20.61 23.37
CA GLU A 55 -11.72 21.71 24.29
C GLU A 55 -12.64 21.77 25.53
N ASN A 56 -13.85 21.19 25.47
CA ASN A 56 -14.89 21.32 26.50
C ASN A 56 -15.39 19.97 27.05
N VAL A 57 -14.58 18.91 26.96
CA VAL A 57 -14.93 17.55 27.43
C VAL A 57 -15.24 17.53 28.93
N GLU A 58 -14.51 18.30 29.73
CA GLU A 58 -14.75 18.40 31.17
C GLU A 58 -16.14 18.97 31.48
N ALA A 59 -16.57 19.97 30.71
CA ALA A 59 -17.91 20.55 30.84
C ALA A 59 -18.99 19.56 30.42
N PHE A 60 -18.76 18.77 29.36
CA PHE A 60 -19.65 17.68 28.95
C PHE A 60 -19.85 16.66 30.07
N ILE A 61 -18.76 16.15 30.67
CA ILE A 61 -18.84 15.15 31.74
C ILE A 61 -19.58 15.70 32.97
N LYS A 62 -19.27 16.93 33.39
CA LYS A 62 -19.93 17.58 34.54
C LYS A 62 -21.43 17.84 34.31
N GLN A 63 -21.83 18.19 33.09
CA GLN A 63 -23.23 18.46 32.76
C GLN A 63 -24.08 17.19 32.70
N ILE A 64 -23.55 16.09 32.14
CA ILE A 64 -24.25 14.82 32.05
C ILE A 64 -24.31 14.13 33.41
N ASP A 65 -23.19 14.16 34.17
CA ASP A 65 -22.93 13.64 35.53
C ASP A 65 -23.17 12.13 35.75
N SER A 66 -24.13 11.55 35.04
CA SER A 66 -24.58 10.17 35.11
C SER A 66 -23.64 9.21 34.37
N VAL A 67 -23.04 8.29 35.12
CA VAL A 67 -22.19 7.19 34.61
C VAL A 67 -22.92 6.37 33.54
N ASN A 68 -24.21 6.10 33.71
CA ASN A 68 -25.02 5.34 32.74
C ASN A 68 -25.16 6.08 31.40
N HIS A 69 -25.31 7.40 31.43
CA HIS A 69 -25.44 8.21 30.20
C HIS A 69 -24.10 8.34 29.47
N ILE A 70 -23.00 8.47 30.23
CA ILE A 70 -21.65 8.50 29.68
C ILE A 70 -21.31 7.13 29.05
N ASN A 71 -21.64 6.02 29.72
CA ASN A 71 -21.48 4.69 29.15
C ASN A 71 -22.33 4.47 27.89
N LEU A 72 -23.57 4.98 27.89
CA LEU A 72 -24.42 4.96 26.69
C LEU A 72 -23.73 5.69 25.53
N PHE A 73 -23.18 6.88 25.79
CA PHE A 73 -22.42 7.64 24.80
C PHE A 73 -21.26 6.83 24.22
N PHE A 74 -20.44 6.21 25.07
CA PHE A 74 -19.34 5.34 24.62
C PHE A 74 -19.83 4.13 23.81
N THR A 75 -20.96 3.51 24.18
CA THR A 75 -21.49 2.35 23.44
C THR A 75 -22.06 2.68 22.08
N GLU A 76 -22.55 3.91 21.87
CA GLU A 76 -23.10 4.37 20.59
C GLU A 76 -22.03 4.98 19.67
N LEU A 77 -20.81 5.20 20.16
CA LEU A 77 -19.75 5.85 19.41
C LEU A 77 -19.32 5.03 18.18
N LYS A 78 -19.18 5.72 17.04
CA LYS A 78 -18.79 5.14 15.77
C LYS A 78 -17.73 6.00 15.08
N GLU A 79 -16.92 5.34 14.26
CA GLU A 79 -15.88 6.02 13.49
C GLU A 79 -16.46 6.92 12.39
N GLU A 80 -17.63 6.57 11.87
CA GLU A 80 -18.34 7.35 10.84
C GLU A 80 -18.77 8.73 11.36
N ASP A 81 -18.60 9.76 10.54
CA ASP A 81 -19.13 11.10 10.78
C ASP A 81 -20.62 11.16 10.37
N VAL A 82 -21.50 11.37 11.36
CA VAL A 82 -22.95 11.41 11.12
C VAL A 82 -23.42 12.68 10.40
N THR A 83 -22.62 13.75 10.36
CA THR A 83 -22.96 14.98 9.64
C THR A 83 -22.79 14.84 8.13
N THR A 84 -21.94 13.94 7.67
CA THR A 84 -21.77 13.66 6.24
C THR A 84 -22.85 12.71 5.69
N THR A 85 -23.42 11.88 6.55
CA THR A 85 -24.33 10.80 6.17
C THR A 85 -25.78 11.05 6.59
N MET A 86 -26.06 11.06 7.90
CA MET A 86 -27.42 11.05 8.45
C MET A 86 -27.98 12.45 8.70
N TYR A 87 -27.13 13.41 9.11
CA TYR A 87 -27.54 14.72 9.59
C TYR A 87 -26.78 15.87 8.89
N PRO A 88 -26.94 16.03 7.57
CA PRO A 88 -26.26 17.08 6.81
C PRO A 88 -26.60 18.48 7.35
N PRO A 89 -25.61 19.40 7.41
CA PRO A 89 -25.86 20.78 7.80
C PRO A 89 -26.80 21.47 6.80
N PRO A 90 -27.62 22.44 7.23
CA PRO A 90 -28.65 23.07 6.39
C PRO A 90 -28.06 24.13 5.44
N VAL A 91 -26.87 24.63 5.75
CA VAL A 91 -26.12 25.60 4.94
C VAL A 91 -24.77 24.94 4.62
N PRO A 92 -24.38 24.83 3.34
CA PRO A 92 -23.02 24.46 2.98
C PRO A 92 -22.09 25.59 3.45
N GLY A 93 -21.49 25.43 4.62
CA GLY A 93 -20.37 26.28 5.02
C GLY A 93 -19.15 26.01 4.12
N PRO A 94 -18.13 26.90 4.09
CA PRO A 94 -16.87 26.56 3.47
C PRO A 94 -16.42 25.23 4.08
N VAL A 95 -16.22 24.23 3.24
CA VAL A 95 -15.79 22.90 3.65
C VAL A 95 -14.39 23.06 4.22
N MET A 96 -14.28 23.40 5.50
CA MET A 96 -13.15 23.00 6.29
C MET A 96 -13.22 21.48 6.28
N ARG A 97 -12.59 20.88 5.26
CA ARG A 97 -11.93 19.61 5.44
C ARG A 97 -10.90 19.88 6.52
N SER A 98 -11.33 19.88 7.78
CA SER A 98 -10.39 19.62 8.87
C SER A 98 -9.67 18.37 8.41
N ARG A 99 -8.35 18.46 8.19
CA ARG A 99 -7.51 17.28 8.01
C ARG A 99 -8.08 16.20 8.91
N ASP A 100 -8.42 15.04 8.34
CA ASP A 100 -8.82 13.90 9.14
C ASP A 100 -7.84 13.84 10.32
N PRO A 101 -8.33 13.89 11.57
CA PRO A 101 -7.44 13.85 12.72
C PRO A 101 -6.47 12.69 12.51
N GLU A 102 -5.18 12.90 12.77
CA GLU A 102 -4.18 11.82 12.73
C GLU A 102 -4.54 10.79 13.82
N GLY A 103 -5.43 9.84 13.50
CA GLY A 103 -5.92 8.83 14.44
C GLY A 103 -7.42 8.55 14.32
N SER A 104 -7.86 7.49 15.01
CA SER A 104 -9.28 7.15 15.10
C SER A 104 -10.05 8.18 15.92
N LYS A 105 -11.20 8.61 15.42
CA LYS A 105 -12.18 9.44 16.14
C LYS A 105 -12.56 8.81 17.48
N VAL A 106 -12.83 7.51 17.46
CA VAL A 106 -13.22 6.74 18.66
C VAL A 106 -12.10 6.80 19.72
N ASP A 107 -10.85 6.57 19.31
CA ASP A 107 -9.71 6.56 20.23
C ASP A 107 -9.47 7.95 20.84
N LEU A 108 -9.54 9.00 20.02
CA LEU A 108 -9.38 10.39 20.45
C LEU A 108 -10.41 10.79 21.52
N ILE A 109 -11.68 10.45 21.29
CA ILE A 109 -12.78 10.73 22.24
C ILE A 109 -12.60 9.91 23.51
N CYS A 110 -12.25 8.62 23.39
CA CYS A 110 -11.99 7.75 24.53
C CYS A 110 -10.87 8.31 25.41
N ASP A 111 -9.75 8.73 24.82
CA ASP A 111 -8.61 9.27 25.56
C ASP A 111 -8.92 10.62 26.21
N ALA A 112 -9.56 11.54 25.47
CA ALA A 112 -9.92 12.86 26.00
C ALA A 112 -10.94 12.77 27.15
N MET A 113 -11.98 11.94 27.00
CA MET A 113 -12.96 11.72 28.06
C MET A 113 -12.37 10.99 29.26
N ARG A 114 -11.49 10.01 29.03
CA ARG A 114 -10.79 9.28 30.10
C ARG A 114 -9.96 10.22 30.96
N ALA A 115 -9.11 11.04 30.33
CA ALA A 115 -8.28 12.01 31.05
C ALA A 115 -9.11 12.99 31.89
N ALA A 116 -10.23 13.46 31.34
CA ALA A 116 -11.14 14.34 32.08
C ALA A 116 -11.84 13.61 33.25
N MET A 117 -12.30 12.36 33.07
CA MET A 117 -12.91 11.57 34.15
C MET A 117 -11.91 11.25 35.27
N GLU A 118 -10.67 10.92 34.93
CA GLU A 118 -9.58 10.69 35.89
C GLU A 118 -9.22 11.96 36.68
N ASN A 119 -9.31 13.14 36.06
CA ASN A 119 -9.06 14.41 36.74
C ASN A 119 -10.22 14.84 37.65
N ILE A 120 -11.47 14.55 37.28
CA ILE A 120 -12.65 14.96 38.05
C ILE A 120 -12.84 14.06 39.28
N ASP A 121 -13.05 12.76 39.05
CA ASP A 121 -13.26 11.77 40.12
C ASP A 121 -13.09 10.33 39.57
N PRO A 122 -11.90 9.73 39.73
CA PRO A 122 -11.62 8.36 39.30
C PRO A 122 -12.55 7.31 39.91
N ARG A 123 -13.03 7.54 41.14
CA ARG A 123 -13.84 6.56 41.88
C ARG A 123 -15.26 6.55 41.36
N LYS A 124 -15.87 7.74 41.19
CA LYS A 124 -17.21 7.89 40.62
C LYS A 124 -17.28 7.36 39.20
N TYR A 125 -16.31 7.72 38.35
CA TYR A 125 -16.33 7.37 36.93
C TYR A 125 -15.61 6.07 36.59
N CYS A 126 -15.29 5.22 37.58
CA CYS A 126 -14.53 3.99 37.39
C CYS A 126 -15.06 3.13 36.23
N LEU A 127 -16.37 2.83 36.19
CA LEU A 127 -16.95 2.02 35.12
C LEU A 127 -16.81 2.68 33.74
N SER A 128 -16.96 4.01 33.65
CA SER A 128 -16.81 4.75 32.40
C SER A 128 -15.36 4.83 31.92
N ILE A 129 -14.41 4.90 32.86
CA ILE A 129 -12.98 4.78 32.55
C ILE A 129 -12.70 3.40 31.95
N LEU A 130 -13.21 2.31 32.55
CA LEU A 130 -13.06 0.96 31.99
C LEU A 130 -13.69 0.84 30.59
N THR A 131 -14.91 1.37 30.39
CA THR A 131 -15.57 1.41 29.08
C THR A 131 -14.72 2.12 28.02
N SER A 132 -14.07 3.23 28.38
CA SER A 132 -13.21 3.97 27.46
C SER A 132 -11.98 3.18 27.00
N HIS A 133 -11.48 2.22 27.78
CA HIS A 133 -10.41 1.30 27.37
C HIS A 133 -10.92 0.17 26.47
N VAL A 134 -12.10 -0.34 26.77
CA VAL A 134 -12.74 -1.41 25.99
C VAL A 134 -13.20 -0.92 24.61
N LYS A 135 -13.64 0.34 24.51
CA LYS A 135 -14.24 0.90 23.29
C LYS A 135 -13.25 1.44 22.26
N LYS A 136 -11.96 1.46 22.56
CA LYS A 136 -10.94 1.79 21.56
C LYS A 136 -10.97 0.84 20.38
N THR A 137 -10.46 1.30 19.23
CA THR A 137 -10.32 0.53 18.00
C THR A 137 -9.57 -0.78 18.25
N THR A 138 -8.52 -0.72 19.08
CA THR A 138 -7.88 -1.90 19.67
C THR A 138 -8.15 -1.90 21.18
N PRO A 139 -9.05 -2.78 21.69
CA PRO A 139 -9.41 -2.80 23.10
C PRO A 139 -8.22 -3.03 24.03
N GLU A 140 -8.04 -2.15 25.02
CA GLU A 140 -6.92 -2.19 25.98
C GLU A 140 -7.22 -3.10 27.18
N LEU A 141 -7.65 -4.35 26.94
CA LEU A 141 -8.16 -5.26 27.98
C LEU A 141 -7.13 -5.62 29.07
N GLU A 142 -5.84 -5.64 28.74
CA GLU A 142 -4.76 -5.89 29.72
C GLU A 142 -4.70 -4.77 30.77
N VAL A 143 -4.89 -3.51 30.35
CA VAL A 143 -4.92 -2.34 31.25
C VAL A 143 -6.20 -2.35 32.09
N VAL A 144 -7.33 -2.69 31.48
CA VAL A 144 -8.63 -2.84 32.18
C VAL A 144 -8.52 -3.84 33.32
N LEU A 145 -7.95 -5.01 33.05
CA LEU A 145 -7.79 -6.07 34.04
C LEU A 145 -6.79 -5.71 35.14
N GLN A 146 -5.72 -4.98 34.82
CA GLN A 146 -4.81 -4.42 35.82
C GLN A 146 -5.53 -3.42 36.74
N LYS A 147 -6.34 -2.51 36.19
CA LYS A 147 -7.16 -1.59 37.00
C LYS A 147 -8.16 -2.35 37.89
N VAL A 148 -8.76 -3.42 37.38
CA VAL A 148 -9.65 -4.30 38.19
C VAL A 148 -8.88 -4.98 39.32
N HIS A 149 -7.64 -5.41 39.08
CA HIS A 149 -6.78 -5.98 40.11
C HIS A 149 -6.39 -4.94 41.18
N GLU A 150 -6.10 -3.71 40.80
CA GLU A 150 -5.85 -2.61 41.75
C GLU A 150 -7.07 -2.34 42.66
N LEU A 151 -8.29 -2.57 42.17
CA LEU A 151 -9.52 -2.48 42.98
C LEU A 151 -9.65 -3.63 44.01
N GLN A 152 -8.95 -4.75 43.84
CA GLN A 152 -8.87 -5.81 44.86
C GLN A 152 -7.86 -5.48 45.97
N GLY A 153 -6.71 -4.90 45.60
CA GLY A 153 -5.62 -4.61 46.54
C GLY A 153 -5.90 -3.44 47.49
N ASN A 154 -6.82 -2.55 47.12
CA ASN A 154 -7.26 -1.43 47.96
C ASN A 154 -8.39 -1.86 48.91
N ALA A 155 -8.24 -1.52 50.20
CA ALA A 155 -9.10 -1.88 51.34
C ALA A 155 -10.60 -1.49 51.14
N PRO A 156 -11.54 -1.99 51.99
CA PRO A 156 -12.93 -2.25 51.63
C PRO A 156 -13.63 -1.05 50.99
N PRO A 157 -14.58 -1.30 50.07
CA PRO A 157 -15.23 -0.24 49.33
C PRO A 157 -15.77 0.80 50.31
N ALA A 158 -15.34 2.05 50.14
CA ALA A 158 -16.14 3.17 50.62
C ALA A 158 -17.57 2.96 50.07
N PRO A 159 -18.63 3.36 50.78
CA PRO A 159 -20.02 3.06 50.40
C PRO A 159 -20.41 3.49 48.97
N ASP A 160 -19.63 4.38 48.35
CA ASP A 160 -19.82 4.90 46.98
C ASP A 160 -18.80 4.38 45.94
N GLY A 161 -17.91 3.43 46.30
CA GLY A 161 -16.87 2.90 45.42
C GLY A 161 -17.26 1.60 44.70
N VAL A 162 -16.82 1.45 43.44
CA VAL A 162 -17.04 0.23 42.65
C VAL A 162 -16.10 -0.88 43.10
N SER A 163 -16.65 -2.04 43.47
CA SER A 163 -15.85 -3.22 43.80
C SER A 163 -15.28 -3.92 42.54
N ALA A 164 -14.19 -4.66 42.70
CA ALA A 164 -13.63 -5.46 41.60
C ALA A 164 -14.65 -6.45 41.00
N GLU A 165 -15.54 -7.01 41.82
CA GLU A 165 -16.59 -7.92 41.35
C GLU A 165 -17.65 -7.21 40.49
N GLU A 166 -18.06 -6.00 40.88
CA GLU A 166 -19.02 -5.19 40.12
C GLU A 166 -18.41 -4.73 38.80
N ALA A 167 -17.14 -4.33 38.81
CA ALA A 167 -16.40 -3.98 37.61
C ALA A 167 -16.31 -5.16 36.64
N LEU A 168 -16.00 -6.37 37.11
CA LEU A 168 -15.98 -7.58 36.27
C LEU A 168 -17.36 -7.94 35.71
N LYS A 169 -18.41 -7.90 36.55
CA LYS A 169 -19.80 -8.15 36.08
C LYS A 169 -20.19 -7.16 34.99
N TYR A 170 -19.78 -5.90 35.12
CA TYR A 170 -20.02 -4.88 34.10
C TYR A 170 -19.23 -5.16 32.81
N LEU A 171 -17.95 -5.52 32.91
CA LEU A 171 -17.11 -5.85 31.75
C LEU A 171 -17.62 -7.05 30.95
N LEU A 172 -18.18 -8.05 31.62
CA LEU A 172 -18.82 -9.21 30.98
C LEU A 172 -20.04 -8.84 30.11
N LEU A 173 -20.61 -7.64 30.28
CA LEU A 173 -21.66 -7.12 29.40
C LEU A 173 -21.10 -6.50 28.11
N LEU A 174 -19.80 -6.15 28.10
CA LEU A 174 -19.16 -5.39 27.01
C LEU A 174 -18.20 -6.25 26.17
N VAL A 175 -17.60 -7.28 26.77
CA VAL A 175 -16.52 -8.09 26.20
C VAL A 175 -16.90 -9.58 26.27
N ASP A 176 -16.47 -10.36 25.29
CA ASP A 176 -16.67 -11.80 25.30
C ASP A 176 -15.97 -12.48 26.50
N VAL A 177 -16.63 -13.49 27.06
CA VAL A 177 -16.16 -14.25 28.23
C VAL A 177 -14.78 -14.86 27.98
N ASN A 178 -14.56 -15.45 26.80
CA ASN A 178 -13.31 -16.12 26.50
C ASN A 178 -12.18 -15.12 26.29
N GLU A 179 -12.46 -13.99 25.63
CA GLU A 179 -11.47 -12.91 25.49
C GLU A 179 -11.05 -12.36 26.85
N LEU A 180 -12.00 -12.09 27.75
CA LEU A 180 -11.69 -11.60 29.09
C LEU A 180 -10.86 -12.61 29.90
N TYR A 181 -11.20 -13.90 29.81
CA TYR A 181 -10.43 -14.98 30.43
C TYR A 181 -9.01 -15.08 29.86
N ASP A 182 -8.85 -15.08 28.54
CA ASP A 182 -7.56 -15.18 27.86
C ASP A 182 -6.67 -13.97 28.18
N HIS A 183 -7.23 -12.76 28.24
CA HIS A 183 -6.50 -11.58 28.66
C HIS A 183 -6.15 -11.61 30.16
N SER A 184 -6.98 -12.21 31.02
CA SER A 184 -6.66 -12.40 32.43
C SER A 184 -5.45 -13.33 32.62
N LEU A 185 -5.36 -14.42 31.82
CA LEU A 185 -4.18 -15.29 31.83
C LEU A 185 -2.91 -14.51 31.49
N GLY A 186 -3.01 -13.55 30.56
CA GLY A 186 -1.90 -12.68 30.15
C GLY A 186 -1.38 -11.73 31.23
N THR A 187 -2.09 -11.55 32.34
CA THR A 187 -1.61 -10.78 33.51
C THR A 187 -0.66 -11.59 34.40
N TYR A 188 -0.64 -12.90 34.23
CA TYR A 188 0.09 -13.87 35.06
C TYR A 188 -0.33 -13.92 36.54
N ASP A 189 -1.44 -13.28 36.91
CA ASP A 189 -2.04 -13.36 38.24
C ASP A 189 -3.17 -14.40 38.26
N PHE A 190 -2.92 -15.52 38.94
CA PHE A 190 -3.90 -16.60 39.02
C PHE A 190 -5.13 -16.27 39.86
N ASP A 191 -5.04 -15.36 40.82
CA ASP A 191 -6.18 -15.00 41.66
C ASP A 191 -7.19 -14.18 40.85
N LEU A 192 -6.71 -13.25 40.03
CA LEU A 192 -7.52 -12.54 39.04
C LEU A 192 -8.14 -13.50 38.01
N VAL A 193 -7.35 -14.45 37.48
CA VAL A 193 -7.84 -15.43 36.50
C VAL A 193 -8.97 -16.29 37.08
N LEU A 194 -8.82 -16.75 38.32
CA LEU A 194 -9.86 -17.53 39.02
C LEU A 194 -11.13 -16.69 39.21
N MET A 195 -10.99 -15.44 39.63
CA MET A 195 -12.14 -14.53 39.77
C MET A 195 -12.88 -14.34 38.44
N VAL A 196 -12.16 -14.09 37.35
CA VAL A 196 -12.76 -13.94 36.01
C VAL A 196 -13.46 -15.24 35.61
N ALA A 197 -12.83 -16.40 35.81
CA ALA A 197 -13.41 -17.70 35.47
C ALA A 197 -14.69 -18.02 36.25
N GLU A 198 -14.71 -17.76 37.56
CA GLU A 198 -15.88 -17.98 38.42
C GLU A 198 -17.04 -17.06 38.05
N LYS A 199 -16.77 -15.77 37.85
CA LYS A 199 -17.83 -14.79 37.54
C LYS A 199 -18.35 -14.91 36.10
N SER A 200 -17.57 -15.50 35.20
CA SER A 200 -17.95 -15.74 33.80
C SER A 200 -18.64 -17.09 33.54
N GLN A 201 -18.87 -17.90 34.58
CA GLN A 201 -19.53 -19.21 34.50
C GLN A 201 -18.82 -20.22 33.57
N LYS A 202 -17.50 -20.10 33.42
CA LYS A 202 -16.69 -21.06 32.67
C LYS A 202 -16.62 -22.39 33.43
N ASP A 203 -16.60 -23.52 32.73
CA ASP A 203 -16.61 -24.84 33.39
C ASP A 203 -15.30 -25.03 34.21
N PRO A 204 -15.38 -25.24 35.54
CA PRO A 204 -14.21 -25.53 36.38
C PRO A 204 -13.38 -26.71 35.89
N LYS A 205 -13.98 -27.69 35.21
CA LYS A 205 -13.25 -28.83 34.65
C LYS A 205 -12.33 -28.46 33.50
N GLU A 206 -12.59 -27.36 32.80
CA GLU A 206 -11.76 -26.91 31.68
C GLU A 206 -10.54 -26.11 32.17
N TYR A 207 -10.73 -25.17 33.09
CA TYR A 207 -9.64 -24.27 33.50
C TYR A 207 -8.83 -24.76 34.70
N LEU A 208 -9.42 -25.46 35.68
CA LEU A 208 -8.69 -25.87 36.90
C LEU A 208 -7.52 -26.82 36.61
N PRO A 209 -7.64 -27.86 35.76
CA PRO A 209 -6.51 -28.73 35.44
C PRO A 209 -5.36 -27.97 34.77
N PHE A 210 -5.70 -27.02 33.89
CA PHE A 210 -4.73 -26.17 33.21
C PHE A 210 -3.98 -25.28 34.20
N LEU A 211 -4.70 -24.56 35.06
CA LEU A 211 -4.10 -23.69 36.09
C LEU A 211 -3.24 -24.48 37.09
N ASN A 212 -3.70 -25.66 37.51
CA ASN A 212 -2.94 -26.53 38.42
C ASN A 212 -1.64 -27.06 37.78
N THR A 213 -1.63 -27.23 36.46
CA THR A 213 -0.41 -27.61 35.72
C THR A 213 0.55 -26.43 35.65
N LEU A 214 0.05 -25.23 35.34
CA LEU A 214 0.84 -24.00 35.30
C LEU A 214 1.48 -23.67 36.65
N LYS A 215 0.75 -23.79 37.77
CA LYS A 215 1.25 -23.53 39.13
C LYS A 215 2.46 -24.40 39.54
N LYS A 216 2.67 -25.55 38.89
CA LYS A 216 3.80 -26.45 39.16
C LYS A 216 5.06 -26.11 38.39
N MET A 217 4.97 -25.25 37.37
CA MET A 217 6.08 -24.88 36.51
C MET A 217 6.94 -23.78 37.16
N GLU A 218 8.21 -23.68 36.75
CA GLU A 218 9.07 -22.53 37.07
C GLU A 218 8.49 -21.23 36.48
N THR A 219 8.74 -20.09 37.13
CA THR A 219 8.06 -18.82 36.83
C THR A 219 8.21 -18.36 35.37
N ASN A 220 9.39 -18.43 34.77
CA ASN A 220 9.58 -18.02 33.38
C ASN A 220 8.97 -19.04 32.41
N TYR A 221 9.12 -20.33 32.68
CA TYR A 221 8.52 -21.39 31.84
C TYR A 221 6.99 -21.39 31.89
N GLN A 222 6.43 -21.08 33.05
CA GLN A 222 4.99 -20.86 33.25
C GLN A 222 4.48 -19.72 32.35
N ARG A 223 5.14 -18.55 32.39
CA ARG A 223 4.77 -17.39 31.57
C ARG A 223 4.93 -17.66 30.07
N PHE A 224 5.99 -18.36 29.68
CA PHE A 224 6.17 -18.86 28.32
C PHE A 224 4.98 -19.73 27.87
N THR A 225 4.58 -20.69 28.69
CA THR A 225 3.48 -21.63 28.37
C THR A 225 2.16 -20.88 28.21
N ILE A 226 1.90 -19.90 29.08
CA ILE A 226 0.73 -19.02 29.00
C ILE A 226 0.77 -18.20 27.71
N ASP A 227 1.86 -17.48 27.42
CA ASP A 227 1.94 -16.64 26.21
C ASP A 227 1.91 -17.46 24.93
N LYS A 228 2.46 -18.68 24.93
CA LYS A 228 2.34 -19.63 23.82
C LYS A 228 0.88 -20.06 23.61
N TYR A 229 0.15 -20.36 24.68
CA TYR A 229 -1.29 -20.68 24.63
C TYR A 229 -2.11 -19.50 24.07
N LEU A 230 -1.81 -18.28 24.53
CA LEU A 230 -2.44 -17.03 24.08
C LEU A 230 -1.97 -16.56 22.70
N LYS A 231 -1.09 -17.32 22.02
CA LYS A 231 -0.49 -16.99 20.71
C LYS A 231 0.31 -15.68 20.72
N ARG A 232 0.76 -15.22 21.90
CA ARG A 232 1.63 -14.04 22.12
C ARG A 232 3.10 -14.43 21.97
N TYR A 233 3.45 -14.97 20.82
CA TYR A 233 4.76 -15.63 20.61
C TYR A 233 5.97 -14.71 20.83
N GLU A 234 5.85 -13.40 20.57
CA GLU A 234 6.92 -12.43 20.86
C GLU A 234 7.23 -12.32 22.37
N LYS A 235 6.21 -12.27 23.23
CA LYS A 235 6.40 -12.28 24.70
C LYS A 235 6.90 -13.65 25.15
N ALA A 236 6.37 -14.73 24.55
CA ALA A 236 6.73 -16.10 24.87
C ALA A 236 8.23 -16.38 24.71
N ILE A 237 8.86 -15.97 23.60
CA ILE A 237 10.31 -16.13 23.41
C ILE A 237 11.12 -15.29 24.41
N GLY A 238 10.58 -14.15 24.84
CA GLY A 238 11.17 -13.30 25.87
C GLY A 238 11.31 -14.03 27.21
N HIS A 239 10.25 -14.72 27.66
CA HIS A 239 10.31 -15.53 28.88
C HIS A 239 11.17 -16.77 28.70
N LEU A 240 11.04 -17.47 27.58
CA LEU A 240 11.79 -18.71 27.33
C LEU A 240 13.31 -18.48 27.28
N SER A 241 13.74 -17.30 26.81
CA SER A 241 15.17 -16.91 26.82
C SER A 241 15.78 -16.82 28.22
N ARG A 242 14.95 -16.71 29.27
CA ARG A 242 15.37 -16.62 30.68
C ARG A 242 15.34 -17.97 31.41
N CYS A 243 14.76 -19.01 30.81
CA CYS A 243 14.62 -20.34 31.43
C CYS A 243 15.91 -21.17 31.46
N GLY A 244 17.04 -20.63 30.97
CA GLY A 244 18.31 -21.36 30.90
C GLY A 244 18.59 -21.98 29.53
N SER A 245 19.79 -22.52 29.37
CA SER A 245 20.28 -23.03 28.08
C SER A 245 19.62 -24.33 27.63
N GLU A 246 19.11 -25.15 28.56
CA GLU A 246 18.43 -26.41 28.22
C GLU A 246 17.17 -26.21 27.37
N HIS A 247 16.51 -25.05 27.50
CA HIS A 247 15.29 -24.72 26.75
C HIS A 247 15.57 -23.99 25.42
N PHE A 248 16.85 -23.73 25.10
CA PHE A 248 17.21 -23.05 23.85
C PHE A 248 16.76 -23.78 22.58
N PRO A 249 16.86 -25.13 22.45
CA PRO A 249 16.35 -25.83 21.27
C PRO A 249 14.84 -25.64 21.07
N GLU A 250 14.07 -25.64 22.16
CA GLU A 250 12.63 -25.35 22.12
C GLU A 250 12.38 -23.91 21.65
N CYS A 251 13.17 -22.96 22.16
CA CYS A 251 13.11 -21.56 21.74
C CYS A 251 13.43 -21.39 20.26
N LEU A 252 14.49 -22.04 19.76
CA LEU A 252 14.92 -21.96 18.37
C LEU A 252 13.84 -22.52 17.42
N ASN A 253 13.21 -23.63 17.78
CA ASN A 253 12.10 -24.19 17.00
C ASN A 253 10.91 -23.24 16.95
N LEU A 254 10.53 -22.63 18.08
CA LEU A 254 9.45 -21.65 18.09
C LEU A 254 9.77 -20.41 17.23
N ILE A 255 11.02 -19.95 17.25
CA ILE A 255 11.48 -18.83 16.42
C ILE A 255 11.36 -19.18 14.93
N LYS A 256 11.77 -20.40 14.54
CA LYS A 256 11.65 -20.89 13.16
C LYS A 256 10.20 -21.01 12.72
N ASP A 257 9.34 -21.60 13.55
CA ASP A 257 7.92 -21.83 13.22
C ASP A 257 7.11 -20.54 13.10
N LYS A 258 7.51 -19.48 13.82
CA LYS A 258 6.78 -18.20 13.89
C LYS A 258 7.52 -17.03 13.24
N ASN A 259 8.67 -17.28 12.61
CA ASN A 259 9.51 -16.27 11.94
C ASN A 259 9.90 -15.07 12.82
N LEU A 260 10.24 -15.33 14.10
CA LEU A 260 10.50 -14.28 15.11
C LEU A 260 11.97 -13.86 15.24
N TYR A 261 12.78 -14.07 14.20
CA TYR A 261 14.24 -13.91 14.24
C TYR A 261 14.68 -12.53 14.74
N ASN A 262 14.09 -11.45 14.21
CA ASN A 262 14.47 -10.08 14.57
C ASN A 262 14.24 -9.75 16.05
N LYS A 263 13.17 -10.29 16.65
CA LYS A 263 12.89 -10.11 18.08
C LYS A 263 13.83 -10.98 18.91
N ALA A 264 14.06 -12.22 18.49
CA ALA A 264 14.97 -13.15 19.16
C ALA A 264 16.42 -12.65 19.22
N LEU A 265 16.93 -12.05 18.13
CA LEU A 265 18.28 -11.48 18.09
C LEU A 265 18.49 -10.32 19.08
N LYS A 266 17.42 -9.67 19.56
CA LYS A 266 17.51 -8.63 20.60
C LYS A 266 17.58 -9.22 22.01
N LEU A 267 17.21 -10.48 22.19
CA LEU A 267 17.15 -11.14 23.51
C LEU A 267 18.52 -11.69 23.93
N TYR A 268 19.33 -12.13 22.96
CA TYR A 268 20.62 -12.76 23.22
C TYR A 268 21.79 -11.80 22.94
N PRO A 269 22.85 -11.79 23.75
CA PRO A 269 24.04 -10.99 23.49
C PRO A 269 24.70 -11.38 22.15
N PRO A 270 25.21 -10.42 21.34
CA PRO A 270 25.80 -10.70 20.03
C PRO A 270 26.96 -11.72 20.03
N ASN A 271 27.71 -11.79 21.14
CA ASN A 271 28.86 -12.69 21.27
C ASN A 271 28.48 -14.12 21.72
N SER A 272 27.20 -14.37 21.99
CA SER A 272 26.73 -15.67 22.48
C SER A 272 26.61 -16.71 21.35
N GLN A 273 26.77 -17.99 21.69
CA GLN A 273 26.54 -19.08 20.72
C GLN A 273 25.07 -19.11 20.27
N GLN A 274 24.14 -18.83 21.18
CA GLN A 274 22.71 -18.74 20.89
C GLN A 274 22.40 -17.69 19.83
N TYR A 275 23.02 -16.50 19.92
CA TYR A 275 22.88 -15.46 18.92
C TYR A 275 23.39 -15.91 17.54
N LYS A 276 24.52 -16.63 17.49
CA LYS A 276 25.04 -17.21 16.26
C LYS A 276 24.10 -18.24 15.66
N ASP A 277 23.56 -19.16 16.47
CA ASP A 277 22.65 -20.21 16.01
C ASP A 277 21.33 -19.61 15.47
N ILE A 278 20.78 -18.60 16.15
CA ILE A 278 19.61 -17.85 15.66
C ILE A 278 19.93 -17.10 14.37
N SER A 279 21.11 -16.46 14.28
CA SER A 279 21.54 -15.74 13.07
C SER A 279 21.70 -16.68 11.89
N ILE A 280 22.28 -17.87 12.09
CA ILE A 280 22.43 -18.89 11.05
C ILE A 280 21.04 -19.35 10.59
N ALA A 281 20.13 -19.68 11.52
CA ALA A 281 18.76 -20.06 11.18
C ALA A 281 18.02 -18.94 10.43
N TYR A 282 18.25 -17.67 10.81
CA TYR A 282 17.65 -16.53 10.13
C TYR A 282 18.19 -16.37 8.71
N GLY A 283 19.50 -16.48 8.53
CA GLY A 283 20.12 -16.48 7.20
C GLY A 283 19.59 -17.61 6.32
N GLU A 284 19.44 -18.83 6.85
CA GLU A 284 18.89 -19.97 6.13
C GLU A 284 17.43 -19.74 5.70
N HIS A 285 16.61 -19.16 6.57
CA HIS A 285 15.24 -18.75 6.23
C HIS A 285 15.23 -17.68 5.13
N LEU A 286 16.10 -16.66 5.20
CA LEU A 286 16.20 -15.63 4.16
C LEU A 286 16.63 -16.20 2.81
N MET A 287 17.52 -17.20 2.81
CA MET A 287 17.90 -17.93 1.59
C MET A 287 16.72 -18.69 0.97
N GLN A 288 15.86 -19.31 1.79
CA GLN A 288 14.64 -20.00 1.33
C GLN A 288 13.62 -19.02 0.73
N GLU A 289 13.54 -17.80 1.27
CA GLU A 289 12.69 -16.71 0.75
C GLU A 289 13.32 -15.98 -0.45
N HIS A 290 14.44 -16.47 -1.00
CA HIS A 290 15.20 -15.84 -2.09
C HIS A 290 15.74 -14.43 -1.78
N LEU A 291 15.84 -14.06 -0.50
CA LEU A 291 16.44 -12.81 -0.02
C LEU A 291 17.93 -13.02 0.26
N TYR A 292 18.69 -13.27 -0.81
CA TYR A 292 20.09 -13.69 -0.73
C TYR A 292 21.02 -12.65 -0.09
N GLU A 293 20.90 -11.38 -0.47
CA GLU A 293 21.77 -10.31 0.05
C GLU A 293 21.55 -10.07 1.56
N PRO A 294 20.32 -9.88 2.06
CA PRO A 294 20.05 -9.86 3.50
C PRO A 294 20.55 -11.11 4.23
N GLY A 295 20.36 -12.31 3.64
CA GLY A 295 20.85 -13.57 4.20
C GLY A 295 22.38 -13.57 4.35
N GLY A 296 23.09 -13.13 3.31
CA GLY A 296 24.56 -12.99 3.32
C GLY A 296 25.05 -12.02 4.38
N LEU A 297 24.37 -10.88 4.57
CA LEU A 297 24.71 -9.91 5.63
C LEU A 297 24.56 -10.51 7.03
N VAL A 298 23.50 -11.29 7.27
CA VAL A 298 23.29 -11.98 8.56
C VAL A 298 24.38 -13.03 8.80
N PHE A 299 24.73 -13.82 7.79
CA PHE A 299 25.82 -14.80 7.88
C PHE A 299 27.17 -14.14 8.12
N ALA A 300 27.49 -13.06 7.40
CA ALA A 300 28.74 -12.33 7.56
C ALA A 300 28.86 -11.74 8.98
N ARG A 301 27.77 -11.17 9.50
CA ARG A 301 27.74 -10.58 10.85
C ARG A 301 27.95 -11.61 11.96
N CYS A 302 27.46 -12.83 11.80
CA CYS A 302 27.65 -13.89 12.81
C CYS A 302 28.95 -14.69 12.65
N GLY A 303 29.80 -14.33 11.68
CA GLY A 303 31.08 -14.99 11.39
C GLY A 303 30.95 -16.28 10.60
N ALA A 304 29.78 -16.58 10.04
CA ALA A 304 29.55 -17.71 9.14
C ALA A 304 29.99 -17.37 7.71
N HIS A 305 31.27 -17.02 7.52
CA HIS A 305 31.81 -16.47 6.28
C HIS A 305 31.60 -17.37 5.06
N GLN A 306 31.66 -18.70 5.21
CA GLN A 306 31.41 -19.62 4.10
C GLN A 306 29.97 -19.52 3.58
N LYS A 307 28.98 -19.53 4.48
CA LYS A 307 27.57 -19.36 4.11
C LYS A 307 27.28 -17.96 3.57
N ALA A 308 27.98 -16.95 4.08
CA ALA A 308 27.88 -15.59 3.58
C ALA A 308 28.38 -15.48 2.14
N LEU A 309 29.49 -16.14 1.80
CA LEU A 309 30.03 -16.19 0.44
C LEU A 309 29.00 -16.80 -0.52
N ASP A 310 28.44 -17.96 -0.17
CA ASP A 310 27.42 -18.64 -0.98
C ASP A 310 26.18 -17.75 -1.20
N ALA A 311 25.76 -17.01 -0.17
CA ALA A 311 24.64 -16.08 -0.25
C ALA A 311 24.95 -14.86 -1.13
N PHE A 312 26.13 -14.25 -1.01
CA PHE A 312 26.52 -13.12 -1.86
C PHE A 312 26.74 -13.52 -3.32
N LEU A 313 27.23 -14.74 -3.57
CA LEU A 313 27.29 -15.32 -4.90
C LEU A 313 25.90 -15.46 -5.52
N ALA A 314 24.93 -16.00 -4.76
CA ALA A 314 23.56 -16.12 -5.22
C ALA A 314 22.89 -14.76 -5.48
N ALA A 315 23.22 -13.73 -4.70
CA ALA A 315 22.74 -12.37 -4.88
C ALA A 315 23.35 -11.65 -6.09
N GLY A 316 24.56 -12.04 -6.51
CA GLY A 316 25.38 -11.27 -7.46
C GLY A 316 26.06 -10.04 -6.83
N SER A 317 26.14 -9.96 -5.49
CA SER A 317 26.81 -8.87 -4.78
C SER A 317 28.33 -9.09 -4.77
N TRP A 318 28.96 -8.91 -5.93
CA TRP A 318 30.37 -9.27 -6.17
C TRP A 318 31.36 -8.61 -5.20
N GLN A 319 31.13 -7.35 -4.82
CA GLN A 319 31.98 -6.64 -3.87
C GLN A 319 32.00 -7.32 -2.49
N LEU A 320 30.83 -7.70 -1.98
CA LEU A 320 30.69 -8.38 -0.70
C LEU A 320 31.20 -9.82 -0.77
N ALA A 321 30.97 -10.51 -1.89
CA ALA A 321 31.51 -11.84 -2.13
C ALA A 321 33.05 -11.83 -2.10
N LEU A 322 33.70 -10.89 -2.78
CA LEU A 322 35.16 -10.79 -2.80
C LEU A 322 35.74 -10.32 -1.47
N CYS A 323 35.07 -9.41 -0.75
CA CYS A 323 35.44 -9.07 0.63
C CYS A 323 35.41 -10.31 1.54
N THR A 324 34.38 -11.14 1.40
CA THR A 324 34.22 -12.37 2.19
C THR A 324 35.25 -13.43 1.79
N ALA A 325 35.56 -13.56 0.51
CA ALA A 325 36.63 -14.41 0.00
C ALA A 325 38.00 -14.02 0.57
N ALA A 326 38.27 -12.71 0.69
CA ALA A 326 39.50 -12.20 1.31
C ALA A 326 39.56 -12.54 2.82
N GLN A 327 38.44 -12.44 3.54
CA GLN A 327 38.33 -12.85 4.95
C GLN A 327 38.57 -14.36 5.14
N LEU A 328 38.18 -15.18 4.16
CA LEU A 328 38.41 -16.62 4.14
C LEU A 328 39.82 -17.02 3.69
N HIS A 329 40.66 -16.04 3.28
CA HIS A 329 42.00 -16.27 2.76
C HIS A 329 42.03 -17.27 1.58
N LEU A 330 41.07 -17.16 0.65
CA LEU A 330 41.04 -18.00 -0.54
C LEU A 330 42.28 -17.78 -1.42
N SER A 331 42.73 -18.83 -2.09
CA SER A 331 43.88 -18.75 -3.01
C SER A 331 43.53 -17.93 -4.26
N ALA A 332 44.56 -17.43 -4.97
CA ALA A 332 44.36 -16.69 -6.21
C ALA A 332 43.53 -17.48 -7.25
N ASP A 333 43.77 -18.79 -7.37
CA ASP A 333 43.01 -19.67 -8.27
C ASP A 333 41.54 -19.80 -7.87
N GLN A 334 41.26 -19.89 -6.57
CA GLN A 334 39.90 -19.94 -6.04
C GLN A 334 39.16 -18.62 -6.26
N VAL A 335 39.85 -17.49 -6.05
CA VAL A 335 39.30 -16.16 -6.33
C VAL A 335 39.03 -16.00 -7.82
N ALA A 336 39.91 -16.46 -8.70
CA ALA A 336 39.68 -16.42 -10.14
C ALA A 336 38.47 -17.28 -10.56
N ALA A 337 38.30 -18.48 -10.01
CA ALA A 337 37.14 -19.32 -10.25
C ALA A 337 35.83 -18.68 -9.74
N LEU A 338 35.87 -18.11 -8.53
CA LEU A 338 34.77 -17.36 -7.94
C LEU A 338 34.36 -16.16 -8.80
N SER A 339 35.33 -15.39 -9.27
CA SER A 339 35.12 -14.22 -10.12
C SER A 339 34.48 -14.57 -11.46
N ARG A 340 34.84 -15.70 -12.08
CA ARG A 340 34.14 -16.20 -13.27
C ARG A 340 32.69 -16.56 -13.00
N ALA A 341 32.41 -17.21 -11.87
CA ALA A 341 31.03 -17.52 -11.47
C ALA A 341 30.20 -16.25 -11.19
N LEU A 342 30.79 -15.26 -10.53
CA LEU A 342 30.17 -13.95 -10.29
C LEU A 342 29.91 -13.20 -11.59
N ALA A 343 30.86 -13.20 -12.54
CA ALA A 343 30.68 -12.59 -13.83
C ALA A 343 29.47 -13.17 -14.57
N GLY A 344 29.32 -14.51 -14.59
CA GLY A 344 28.13 -15.16 -15.15
C GLY A 344 26.82 -14.69 -14.50
N LYS A 345 26.79 -14.57 -13.17
CA LYS A 345 25.62 -14.04 -12.43
C LYS A 345 25.32 -12.57 -12.75
N LEU A 346 26.36 -11.75 -12.93
CA LEU A 346 26.20 -10.34 -13.28
C LEU A 346 25.71 -10.17 -14.73
N VAL A 347 26.14 -11.03 -15.65
CA VAL A 347 25.63 -11.07 -17.03
C VAL A 347 24.14 -11.46 -17.05
N GLU A 348 23.71 -12.46 -16.26
CA GLU A 348 22.29 -12.78 -16.08
C GLU A 348 21.46 -11.56 -15.59
N GLN A 349 22.08 -10.67 -14.81
CA GLN A 349 21.48 -9.43 -14.30
C GLN A 349 21.63 -8.22 -15.24
N ARG A 350 22.19 -8.40 -16.45
CA ARG A 350 22.52 -7.34 -17.43
C ARG A 350 23.54 -6.29 -16.93
N LYS A 351 24.35 -6.64 -15.93
CA LYS A 351 25.40 -5.77 -15.36
C LYS A 351 26.75 -6.04 -16.01
N HIS A 352 26.83 -5.88 -17.33
CA HIS A 352 28.01 -6.24 -18.12
C HIS A 352 29.29 -5.47 -17.72
N ARG A 353 29.17 -4.17 -17.37
CA ARG A 353 30.33 -3.36 -16.90
C ARG A 353 30.94 -3.90 -15.60
N GLU A 354 30.09 -4.30 -14.65
CA GLU A 354 30.54 -4.88 -13.39
C GLU A 354 31.15 -6.27 -13.62
N ALA A 355 30.53 -7.10 -14.47
CA ALA A 355 31.06 -8.41 -14.83
C ALA A 355 32.46 -8.32 -15.45
N ALA A 356 32.66 -7.40 -16.38
CA ALA A 356 33.95 -7.14 -17.00
C ALA A 356 35.00 -6.67 -15.98
N THR A 357 34.61 -5.80 -15.04
CA THR A 357 35.51 -5.33 -13.97
C THR A 357 35.97 -6.50 -13.09
N VAL A 358 35.07 -7.42 -12.75
CA VAL A 358 35.37 -8.60 -11.94
C VAL A 358 36.34 -9.55 -12.69
N LEU A 359 36.10 -9.79 -13.99
CA LEU A 359 36.98 -10.62 -14.81
C LEU A 359 38.36 -10.00 -14.99
N GLU A 360 38.42 -8.71 -15.31
CA GLU A 360 39.68 -7.99 -15.52
C GLU A 360 40.55 -7.99 -14.26
N GLN A 361 39.97 -7.58 -13.12
CA GLN A 361 40.74 -7.32 -11.90
C GLN A 361 41.08 -8.59 -11.12
N TYR A 362 40.18 -9.58 -11.09
CA TYR A 362 40.31 -10.74 -10.20
C TYR A 362 40.53 -12.06 -10.93
N ALA A 363 40.01 -12.24 -12.14
CA ALA A 363 40.27 -13.44 -12.95
C ALA A 363 41.45 -13.26 -13.92
N GLN A 364 41.92 -12.03 -14.14
CA GLN A 364 42.93 -11.64 -15.13
C GLN A 364 42.54 -12.06 -16.57
N ASP A 365 41.24 -12.19 -16.83
CA ASP A 365 40.68 -12.58 -18.11
C ASP A 365 40.21 -11.34 -18.88
N TYR A 366 41.18 -10.60 -19.41
CA TYR A 366 40.93 -9.31 -20.05
C TYR A 366 40.28 -9.45 -21.44
N GLU A 367 40.43 -10.60 -22.14
CA GLU A 367 39.80 -10.83 -23.43
C GLU A 367 38.28 -10.96 -23.27
N GLU A 368 37.85 -11.84 -22.35
CA GLU A 368 36.44 -12.01 -22.04
C GLU A 368 35.83 -10.72 -21.46
N ALA A 369 36.58 -10.00 -20.62
CA ALA A 369 36.15 -8.70 -20.10
C ALA A 369 35.86 -7.69 -21.23
N VAL A 370 36.68 -7.65 -22.29
CA VAL A 370 36.44 -6.79 -23.46
C VAL A 370 35.17 -7.23 -24.19
N LEU A 371 34.98 -8.53 -24.41
CA LEU A 371 33.77 -9.04 -25.08
C LEU A 371 32.48 -8.69 -24.30
N LEU A 372 32.48 -8.83 -22.97
CA LEU A 372 31.36 -8.43 -22.14
C LEU A 372 31.09 -6.92 -22.19
N LEU A 373 32.13 -6.09 -22.25
CA LEU A 373 31.96 -4.64 -22.39
C LEU A 373 31.34 -4.27 -23.75
N LEU A 374 31.69 -4.99 -24.82
CA LEU A 374 31.08 -4.79 -26.14
C LEU A 374 29.61 -5.21 -26.14
N GLU A 375 29.26 -6.33 -25.50
CA GLU A 375 27.87 -6.76 -25.32
C GLU A 375 27.07 -5.72 -24.53
N GLY A 376 27.68 -5.09 -23.51
CA GLY A 376 27.09 -4.03 -22.71
C GLY A 376 27.18 -2.61 -23.30
N ALA A 377 27.56 -2.46 -24.58
CA ALA A 377 27.74 -1.17 -25.26
C ALA A 377 28.67 -0.16 -24.52
N ALA A 378 29.63 -0.66 -23.74
CA ALA A 378 30.61 0.12 -22.99
C ALA A 378 31.89 0.33 -23.82
N TRP A 379 31.74 0.96 -24.99
CA TRP A 379 32.77 1.06 -26.03
C TRP A 379 34.09 1.71 -25.58
N GLU A 380 34.00 2.85 -24.88
CA GLU A 380 35.18 3.60 -24.43
C GLU A 380 36.01 2.78 -23.44
N GLU A 381 35.34 2.03 -22.56
CA GLU A 381 36.01 1.17 -21.57
C GLU A 381 36.61 -0.08 -22.21
N ALA A 382 35.92 -0.69 -23.18
CA ALA A 382 36.46 -1.79 -23.98
C ALA A 382 37.75 -1.36 -24.69
N LEU A 383 37.75 -0.17 -25.30
CA LEU A 383 38.91 0.39 -25.97
C LEU A 383 40.07 0.68 -24.99
N ARG A 384 39.76 1.25 -23.82
CA ARG A 384 40.75 1.49 -22.75
C ARG A 384 41.43 0.18 -22.33
N LEU A 385 40.68 -0.91 -22.17
CA LEU A 385 41.25 -2.22 -21.82
C LEU A 385 42.16 -2.77 -22.91
N VAL A 386 41.74 -2.69 -24.17
CA VAL A 386 42.55 -3.14 -25.31
C VAL A 386 43.90 -2.43 -25.37
N TYR A 387 43.92 -1.10 -25.19
CA TYR A 387 45.18 -0.34 -25.14
C TYR A 387 45.98 -0.63 -23.87
N LYS A 388 45.33 -0.81 -22.71
CA LYS A 388 46.00 -1.13 -21.44
C LYS A 388 46.78 -2.44 -21.51
N TYR A 389 46.23 -3.46 -22.18
CA TYR A 389 46.86 -4.78 -22.31
C TYR A 389 47.57 -5.00 -23.65
N ASN A 390 47.70 -3.95 -24.48
CA ASN A 390 48.40 -3.97 -25.77
C ASN A 390 47.90 -5.06 -26.74
N ARG A 391 46.57 -5.28 -26.79
CA ARG A 391 45.90 -6.28 -27.64
C ARG A 391 45.16 -5.64 -28.81
N LEU A 392 45.90 -4.88 -29.60
CA LEU A 392 45.37 -4.11 -30.74
C LEU A 392 44.70 -4.99 -31.80
N ASP A 393 45.02 -6.28 -31.84
CA ASP A 393 44.35 -7.28 -32.68
C ASP A 393 42.83 -7.32 -32.46
N ILE A 394 42.39 -7.14 -31.21
CA ILE A 394 40.96 -7.19 -30.83
C ILE A 394 40.16 -6.03 -31.46
N ILE A 395 40.83 -4.93 -31.83
CA ILE A 395 40.18 -3.78 -32.46
C ILE A 395 39.55 -4.19 -33.80
N GLU A 396 40.33 -4.87 -34.64
CA GLU A 396 39.88 -5.30 -35.97
C GLU A 396 38.96 -6.52 -35.88
N THR A 397 39.24 -7.47 -34.97
CA THR A 397 38.49 -8.73 -34.91
C THR A 397 37.13 -8.61 -34.22
N ASN A 398 37.00 -7.74 -33.21
CA ASN A 398 35.79 -7.67 -32.37
C ASN A 398 35.21 -6.26 -32.28
N ILE A 399 36.02 -5.24 -31.95
CA ILE A 399 35.48 -3.89 -31.69
C ILE A 399 34.80 -3.30 -32.92
N LYS A 400 35.50 -3.21 -34.06
CA LYS A 400 34.93 -2.64 -35.29
C LYS A 400 33.68 -3.40 -35.78
N PRO A 401 33.68 -4.74 -35.88
CA PRO A 401 32.48 -5.50 -36.21
C PRO A 401 31.31 -5.22 -35.25
N SER A 402 31.55 -5.21 -33.93
CA SER A 402 30.49 -4.97 -32.94
C SER A 402 29.90 -3.57 -33.02
N ILE A 403 30.71 -2.54 -33.31
CA ILE A 403 30.20 -1.17 -33.51
C ILE A 403 29.29 -1.10 -34.73
N LEU A 404 29.69 -1.71 -35.86
CA LEU A 404 28.91 -1.71 -37.09
C LEU A 404 27.62 -2.54 -36.93
N GLU A 405 27.67 -3.65 -36.21
CA GLU A 405 26.49 -4.44 -35.86
C GLU A 405 25.54 -3.66 -34.94
N ALA A 406 26.07 -2.99 -33.92
CA ALA A 406 25.27 -2.15 -33.03
C ALA A 406 24.61 -1.00 -33.79
N GLN A 407 25.31 -0.34 -34.70
CA GLN A 407 24.73 0.71 -35.56
C GLN A 407 23.55 0.18 -36.37
N LYS A 408 23.68 -0.98 -37.01
CA LYS A 408 22.58 -1.61 -37.75
C LYS A 408 21.39 -1.96 -36.86
N ASN A 409 21.65 -2.47 -35.65
CA ASN A 409 20.62 -2.80 -34.68
C ASN A 409 19.88 -1.54 -34.20
N TYR A 410 20.59 -0.45 -33.94
CA TYR A 410 19.99 0.84 -33.59
C TYR A 410 19.16 1.41 -34.76
N MET A 411 19.65 1.34 -36.00
CA MET A 411 18.89 1.76 -37.19
C MET A 411 17.57 0.99 -37.32
N ALA A 412 17.63 -0.34 -37.28
CA ALA A 412 16.44 -1.19 -37.36
C ALA A 412 15.47 -0.94 -36.19
N PHE A 413 16.00 -0.71 -34.98
CA PHE A 413 15.19 -0.35 -33.82
C PHE A 413 14.48 0.99 -34.02
N LEU A 414 15.19 2.03 -34.46
CA LEU A 414 14.62 3.36 -34.70
C LEU A 414 13.56 3.33 -35.81
N ASP A 415 13.78 2.58 -36.88
CA ASP A 415 12.77 2.36 -37.92
C ASP A 415 11.50 1.73 -37.32
N SER A 416 11.66 0.68 -36.51
CA SER A 416 10.53 0.00 -35.85
C SER A 416 9.76 0.93 -34.90
N GLN A 417 10.46 1.75 -34.10
CA GLN A 417 9.83 2.71 -33.20
C GLN A 417 9.10 3.81 -33.98
N THR A 418 9.71 4.30 -35.06
CA THR A 418 9.13 5.32 -35.94
C THR A 418 7.86 4.83 -36.62
N VAL A 419 7.87 3.61 -37.17
CA VAL A 419 6.69 2.98 -37.78
C VAL A 419 5.60 2.73 -36.74
N SER A 420 5.96 2.17 -35.57
CA SER A 420 4.99 1.89 -34.50
C SER A 420 4.35 3.17 -33.97
N PHE A 421 5.15 4.21 -33.75
CA PHE A 421 4.68 5.53 -33.31
C PHE A 421 3.71 6.14 -34.33
N SER A 422 4.07 6.11 -35.62
CA SER A 422 3.26 6.68 -36.68
C SER A 422 1.93 5.93 -36.82
N HIS A 423 1.96 4.60 -36.78
CA HIS A 423 0.75 3.77 -36.80
C HIS A 423 -0.16 4.02 -35.60
N HIS A 424 0.38 4.09 -34.38
CA HIS A 424 -0.42 4.39 -33.18
C HIS A 424 -1.00 5.80 -33.21
N LYS A 425 -0.24 6.78 -33.72
CA LYS A 425 -0.70 8.15 -33.91
C LYS A 425 -1.85 8.22 -34.91
N GLU A 426 -1.70 7.63 -36.10
CA GLU A 426 -2.74 7.59 -37.12
C GLU A 426 -4.01 6.92 -36.59
N ARG A 427 -3.85 5.79 -35.88
CA ARG A 427 -4.97 5.08 -35.27
C ARG A 427 -5.68 5.91 -34.20
N LEU A 428 -4.92 6.63 -33.36
CA LEU A 428 -5.47 7.51 -32.34
C LEU A 428 -6.34 8.61 -32.97
N LEU A 429 -5.88 9.21 -34.07
CA LEU A 429 -6.64 10.23 -34.80
C LEU A 429 -7.95 9.66 -35.36
N VAL A 430 -7.92 8.46 -35.95
CA VAL A 430 -9.13 7.77 -36.43
C VAL A 430 -10.10 7.48 -35.28
N VAL A 431 -9.61 6.98 -34.14
CA VAL A 431 -10.45 6.69 -32.96
C VAL A 431 -11.12 7.97 -32.43
N ARG A 432 -10.40 9.08 -32.41
CA ARG A 432 -10.95 10.39 -32.02
C ARG A 432 -12.01 10.89 -33.00
N GLU A 433 -11.75 10.77 -34.31
CA GLU A 433 -12.72 11.14 -35.34
C GLU A 433 -13.99 10.29 -35.23
N LEU A 434 -13.87 8.98 -35.04
CA LEU A 434 -15.02 8.08 -34.85
C LEU A 434 -15.83 8.43 -33.59
N LYS A 435 -15.17 8.83 -32.49
CA LYS A 435 -15.83 9.31 -31.27
C LYS A 435 -16.58 10.62 -31.52
N GLU A 436 -15.96 11.57 -32.22
CA GLU A 436 -16.61 12.84 -32.58
C GLU A 436 -17.81 12.62 -33.50
N GLN A 437 -17.69 11.75 -34.50
CA GLN A 437 -18.79 11.40 -35.41
C GLN A 437 -19.94 10.73 -34.66
N ALA A 438 -19.66 9.77 -33.77
CA ALA A 438 -20.68 9.15 -32.92
C ALA A 438 -21.39 10.17 -32.02
N GLN A 439 -20.65 11.15 -31.48
CA GLN A 439 -21.21 12.22 -30.67
C GLN A 439 -22.10 13.18 -31.50
N ARG A 440 -21.74 13.45 -32.76
CA ARG A 440 -22.54 14.29 -33.68
C ARG A 440 -23.83 13.60 -34.15
N VAL A 441 -23.77 12.31 -34.47
CA VAL A 441 -24.98 11.53 -34.85
C VAL A 441 -25.98 11.47 -33.70
N CYS A 442 -25.50 11.41 -32.45
CA CYS A 442 -26.34 11.44 -31.26
C CYS A 442 -27.01 12.81 -31.03
N LEU A 443 -26.49 13.89 -31.63
CA LEU A 443 -27.05 15.25 -31.52
C LEU A 443 -28.04 15.61 -32.64
N ASP A 444 -27.97 14.94 -33.80
CA ASP A 444 -28.78 15.26 -35.00
C ASP A 444 -30.11 14.48 -35.07
N ASP A 445 -30.25 13.38 -34.32
CA ASP A 445 -31.48 12.56 -34.25
C ASP A 445 -32.54 13.16 -33.29
N GLY A 446 -32.75 14.48 -33.43
CA GLY A 446 -33.63 15.30 -32.61
C GLY A 446 -35.13 15.09 -32.90
N VAL A 447 -35.68 13.92 -32.57
CA VAL A 447 -37.13 13.77 -32.35
C VAL A 447 -37.41 13.47 -30.88
N SER A 448 -38.05 14.45 -30.25
CA SER A 448 -38.62 14.44 -28.90
C SER A 448 -39.32 13.13 -28.52
N HIS A 449 -38.61 12.25 -27.82
CA HIS A 449 -39.18 11.41 -26.76
C HIS A 449 -38.21 11.37 -25.57
N GLY A 450 -38.73 11.61 -24.37
CA GLY A 450 -37.95 11.80 -23.16
C GLY A 450 -37.07 10.61 -22.80
N GLN A 451 -35.79 10.89 -22.58
CA GLN A 451 -35.03 10.48 -21.41
C GLN A 451 -35.17 9.03 -20.91
N GLU A 452 -35.13 8.02 -21.77
CA GLU A 452 -34.74 6.65 -21.38
C GLU A 452 -34.14 5.91 -22.59
N SER A 453 -32.88 6.18 -22.95
CA SER A 453 -32.16 5.32 -23.90
C SER A 453 -30.64 5.43 -23.71
N ASP A 454 -30.19 5.10 -22.49
CA ASP A 454 -28.77 4.90 -22.18
C ASP A 454 -28.52 3.46 -21.69
N VAL A 455 -29.25 2.53 -22.28
CA VAL A 455 -28.99 1.09 -22.18
C VAL A 455 -29.33 0.48 -23.54
N PHE A 456 -28.33 -0.12 -24.17
CA PHE A 456 -28.38 -0.96 -25.39
C PHE A 456 -28.21 -0.27 -26.75
N SER A 457 -26.96 -0.26 -27.21
CA SER A 457 -26.62 -0.55 -28.60
C SER A 457 -25.43 -1.52 -28.63
N GLU A 458 -25.71 -2.78 -28.31
CA GLU A 458 -24.93 -3.90 -28.83
C GLU A 458 -25.78 -4.57 -29.91
N THR A 459 -25.14 -4.91 -31.03
CA THR A 459 -25.64 -5.64 -32.22
C THR A 459 -26.18 -4.79 -33.39
N SER A 460 -25.27 -4.38 -34.27
CA SER A 460 -25.56 -4.22 -35.69
C SER A 460 -24.37 -4.66 -36.55
N SER A 461 -24.15 -5.98 -36.63
CA SER A 461 -23.44 -6.59 -37.75
C SER A 461 -24.37 -7.59 -38.44
N VAL A 462 -24.62 -7.30 -39.70
CA VAL A 462 -25.52 -7.94 -40.67
C VAL A 462 -25.25 -9.45 -40.82
N VAL A 463 -26.31 -10.27 -40.82
CA VAL A 463 -26.58 -11.33 -41.83
C VAL A 463 -27.98 -11.92 -41.62
N LYS A 464 -28.71 -12.06 -42.73
CA LYS A 464 -30.06 -12.63 -42.87
C LYS A 464 -30.05 -14.16 -42.64
N GLY A 465 -31.08 -14.69 -41.97
CA GLY A 465 -31.32 -16.14 -41.92
C GLY A 465 -32.43 -16.56 -40.94
N SER A 466 -33.62 -16.80 -41.51
CA SER A 466 -34.81 -17.56 -41.06
C SER A 466 -34.75 -18.39 -39.74
N ASP A 467 -35.81 -18.19 -38.96
CA ASP A 467 -36.68 -19.15 -38.24
C ASP A 467 -36.21 -19.99 -37.04
N THR A 468 -37.03 -19.80 -35.99
CA THR A 468 -37.52 -20.78 -34.99
C THR A 468 -36.65 -21.22 -33.81
N SER A 469 -37.16 -20.84 -32.64
CA SER A 469 -37.15 -21.58 -31.37
C SER A 469 -35.83 -21.71 -30.60
N GLY A 470 -35.78 -21.05 -29.44
CA GLY A 470 -34.76 -21.28 -28.42
C GLY A 470 -34.92 -20.34 -27.24
N ARG A 471 -35.88 -20.63 -26.35
CA ARG A 471 -35.98 -20.00 -25.03
C ARG A 471 -34.69 -20.27 -24.26
N TYR A 472 -33.86 -19.25 -24.06
CA TYR A 472 -32.79 -19.28 -23.05
C TYR A 472 -32.76 -17.96 -22.28
N SER A 473 -33.14 -18.10 -21.01
CA SER A 473 -32.94 -17.26 -19.84
C SER A 473 -32.03 -16.03 -19.99
N HIS A 474 -32.65 -14.85 -19.88
CA HIS A 474 -31.97 -13.60 -19.58
C HIS A 474 -31.35 -13.64 -18.18
N SER A 475 -30.04 -13.87 -18.12
CA SER A 475 -29.25 -13.61 -16.92
C SER A 475 -28.61 -12.22 -17.03
N ASN A 476 -29.21 -11.25 -16.33
CA ASN A 476 -28.59 -9.96 -16.03
C ASN A 476 -27.34 -10.17 -15.18
N SER A 477 -26.17 -10.33 -15.81
CA SER A 477 -24.89 -10.30 -15.10
C SER A 477 -24.45 -8.85 -14.89
N ARG A 478 -24.94 -8.27 -13.79
CA ARG A 478 -24.35 -7.07 -13.18
C ARG A 478 -22.86 -7.36 -12.96
N ILE A 479 -22.03 -6.60 -13.66
CA ILE A 479 -20.57 -6.66 -13.67
C ILE A 479 -20.06 -6.67 -12.23
N SER A 480 -19.55 -7.81 -11.78
CA SER A 480 -18.93 -7.97 -10.47
C SER A 480 -17.42 -7.80 -10.60
N ALA A 481 -16.96 -6.56 -10.39
CA ALA A 481 -15.54 -6.21 -10.20
C ALA A 481 -15.02 -6.60 -8.79
N ARG A 482 -15.54 -7.68 -8.20
CA ARG A 482 -15.27 -8.08 -6.80
C ARG A 482 -14.23 -9.20 -6.65
N SER A 483 -13.72 -9.77 -7.74
CA SER A 483 -12.68 -10.81 -7.73
C SER A 483 -11.38 -10.31 -8.36
N SER A 484 -10.24 -10.63 -7.74
CA SER A 484 -8.90 -10.30 -8.24
C SER A 484 -8.65 -10.78 -9.67
N LYS A 485 -9.25 -11.91 -10.07
CA LYS A 485 -9.19 -12.44 -11.44
C LYS A 485 -9.94 -11.58 -12.45
N ASN A 486 -11.12 -11.07 -12.09
CA ASN A 486 -11.89 -10.17 -12.94
C ASN A 486 -11.29 -8.77 -13.00
N ARG A 487 -10.70 -8.27 -11.89
CA ARG A 487 -9.93 -7.02 -11.89
C ARG A 487 -8.73 -7.13 -12.83
N ARG A 488 -7.93 -8.20 -12.76
CA ARG A 488 -6.82 -8.45 -13.71
C ARG A 488 -7.29 -8.52 -15.15
N LYS A 489 -8.45 -9.14 -15.42
CA LYS A 489 -9.02 -9.21 -16.78
C LYS A 489 -9.52 -7.86 -17.27
N ALA A 490 -10.06 -7.02 -16.39
CA ALA A 490 -10.46 -5.66 -16.71
C ALA A 490 -9.25 -4.73 -16.93
N GLU A 491 -8.22 -4.79 -16.09
CA GLU A 491 -6.96 -4.05 -16.28
C GLU A 491 -6.28 -4.46 -17.61
N ARG A 492 -6.21 -5.77 -17.91
CA ARG A 492 -5.68 -6.24 -19.21
C ARG A 492 -6.44 -5.72 -20.42
N LYS A 493 -7.74 -5.42 -20.27
CA LYS A 493 -8.53 -4.81 -21.34
C LYS A 493 -8.29 -3.30 -21.47
N LYS A 494 -7.80 -2.62 -20.43
CA LYS A 494 -7.39 -1.22 -20.51
C LYS A 494 -6.17 -1.03 -21.41
N HIS A 495 -5.18 -1.90 -21.27
CA HIS A 495 -3.94 -1.88 -22.06
C HIS A 495 -4.06 -2.57 -23.44
N SER A 496 -5.28 -2.92 -23.88
CA SER A 496 -5.47 -3.70 -25.10
C SER A 496 -5.60 -2.80 -26.33
N LEU A 497 -4.57 -2.81 -27.18
CA LEU A 497 -4.50 -2.15 -28.51
C LEU A 497 -5.41 -2.81 -29.58
N LYS A 498 -6.45 -3.54 -29.16
CA LYS A 498 -7.37 -4.21 -30.10
C LYS A 498 -8.35 -3.19 -30.64
N GLU A 499 -8.44 -3.10 -31.97
CA GLU A 499 -9.37 -2.21 -32.66
C GLU A 499 -10.83 -2.43 -32.22
N GLY A 500 -11.52 -1.34 -31.92
CA GLY A 500 -12.92 -1.33 -31.49
C GLY A 500 -13.13 -1.56 -29.98
N ASN A 501 -12.06 -1.54 -29.19
CA ASN A 501 -12.15 -1.61 -27.73
C ASN A 501 -12.61 -0.25 -27.15
N PRO A 502 -13.56 -0.19 -26.19
CA PRO A 502 -14.00 1.08 -25.60
C PRO A 502 -12.89 1.94 -24.96
N LEU A 503 -11.80 1.30 -24.51
CA LEU A 503 -10.63 1.97 -23.90
C LEU A 503 -9.42 2.05 -24.84
N GLU A 504 -9.62 1.84 -26.14
CA GLU A 504 -8.56 1.86 -27.16
C GLU A 504 -7.76 3.17 -27.17
N GLU A 505 -8.43 4.32 -26.95
CA GLU A 505 -7.75 5.63 -26.91
C GLU A 505 -6.72 5.72 -25.77
N LEU A 506 -7.06 5.25 -24.57
CA LEU A 506 -6.14 5.27 -23.42
C LEU A 506 -4.97 4.30 -23.65
N ALA A 507 -5.24 3.12 -24.21
CA ALA A 507 -4.20 2.15 -24.56
C ALA A 507 -3.20 2.72 -25.59
N LEU A 508 -3.70 3.46 -26.59
CA LEU A 508 -2.86 4.11 -27.61
C LEU A 508 -2.03 5.25 -27.03
N LEU A 509 -2.60 6.07 -26.13
CA LEU A 509 -1.85 7.13 -25.44
C LEU A 509 -0.73 6.57 -24.56
N GLU A 510 -0.99 5.48 -23.85
CA GLU A 510 0.02 4.79 -23.06
C GLU A 510 1.14 4.23 -23.95
N ALA A 511 0.80 3.51 -25.03
CA ALA A 511 1.79 2.98 -25.98
C ALA A 511 2.63 4.09 -26.62
N LEU A 512 2.01 5.21 -27.01
CA LEU A 512 2.72 6.38 -27.55
C LEU A 512 3.66 7.00 -26.49
N ASN A 513 3.23 7.10 -25.24
CA ASN A 513 4.06 7.60 -24.14
C ASN A 513 5.27 6.68 -23.89
N GLU A 514 5.06 5.36 -23.86
CA GLU A 514 6.14 4.37 -23.71
C GLU A 514 7.20 4.48 -24.82
N VAL A 515 6.76 4.63 -26.07
CA VAL A 515 7.66 4.80 -27.23
C VAL A 515 8.49 6.09 -27.10
N VAL A 516 7.87 7.21 -26.73
CA VAL A 516 8.58 8.49 -26.55
C VAL A 516 9.59 8.40 -25.41
N GLN A 517 9.19 7.87 -24.25
CA GLN A 517 10.09 7.71 -23.10
C GLN A 517 11.23 6.72 -23.39
N GLY A 518 10.96 5.63 -24.11
CA GLY A 518 11.97 4.68 -24.53
C GLY A 518 13.01 5.33 -25.45
N THR A 519 12.55 6.08 -26.43
CA THR A 519 13.42 6.79 -27.40
C THR A 519 14.25 7.88 -26.72
N GLU A 520 13.69 8.60 -25.75
CA GLU A 520 14.41 9.63 -24.99
C GLU A 520 15.57 9.04 -24.17
N LYS A 521 15.40 7.85 -23.58
CA LYS A 521 16.45 7.16 -22.81
C LYS A 521 17.65 6.76 -23.66
N LEU A 522 17.46 6.56 -24.97
CA LEU A 522 18.53 6.18 -25.90
C LEU A 522 19.50 7.31 -26.22
N LYS A 523 19.22 8.57 -25.84
CA LYS A 523 20.12 9.70 -26.13
C LYS A 523 21.55 9.47 -25.65
N GLU A 524 21.72 8.90 -24.45
CA GLU A 524 23.04 8.63 -23.89
C GLU A 524 23.77 7.50 -24.64
N GLU A 525 23.04 6.44 -24.98
CA GLU A 525 23.58 5.29 -25.71
C GLU A 525 24.01 5.67 -27.14
N ILE A 526 23.14 6.40 -27.85
CA ILE A 526 23.41 6.93 -29.20
C ILE A 526 24.62 7.86 -29.17
N HIS A 527 24.72 8.75 -28.18
CA HIS A 527 25.88 9.61 -28.03
C HIS A 527 27.19 8.81 -27.86
N CYS A 528 27.17 7.72 -27.08
CA CYS A 528 28.33 6.88 -26.86
C CYS A 528 28.78 6.18 -28.15
N ILE A 529 27.87 5.60 -28.93
CA ILE A 529 28.22 4.92 -30.20
C ILE A 529 28.68 5.93 -31.27
N LEU A 530 28.07 7.12 -31.36
CA LEU A 530 28.47 8.15 -32.33
C LEU A 530 29.94 8.58 -32.15
N LYS A 531 30.41 8.74 -30.91
CA LYS A 531 31.82 9.07 -30.64
C LYS A 531 32.76 8.02 -31.20
N VAL A 532 32.39 6.75 -31.03
CA VAL A 532 33.23 5.62 -31.38
C VAL A 532 33.19 5.38 -32.88
N LEU A 533 32.05 5.62 -33.55
CA LEU A 533 31.96 5.62 -35.02
C LEU A 533 32.93 6.64 -35.63
N ILE A 534 32.97 7.88 -35.11
CA ILE A 534 33.93 8.90 -35.56
C ILE A 534 35.37 8.44 -35.29
N LEU A 535 35.64 7.91 -34.09
CA LEU A 535 36.98 7.48 -33.70
C LEU A 535 37.57 6.42 -34.64
N PHE A 536 36.72 5.60 -35.24
CA PHE A 536 37.11 4.56 -36.20
C PHE A 536 36.84 4.93 -37.67
N GLU A 537 36.64 6.20 -37.97
CA GLU A 537 36.44 6.74 -39.35
C GLU A 537 35.19 6.19 -40.06
N PHE A 538 34.18 5.77 -39.29
CA PHE A 538 32.86 5.33 -39.79
C PHE A 538 31.89 6.51 -39.88
N ASP A 539 32.32 7.60 -40.52
CA ASP A 539 31.60 8.87 -40.56
C ASP A 539 30.26 8.76 -41.28
N GLU A 540 30.15 7.93 -42.33
CA GLU A 540 28.90 7.72 -43.07
C GLU A 540 27.83 7.07 -42.20
N GLN A 541 28.20 6.01 -41.49
CA GLN A 541 27.32 5.28 -40.57
C GLN A 541 26.94 6.15 -39.37
N GLY A 542 27.87 6.98 -38.89
CA GLY A 542 27.61 7.98 -37.85
C GLY A 542 26.60 9.03 -38.29
N ARG A 543 26.76 9.59 -39.50
CA ARG A 543 25.81 10.56 -40.09
C ARG A 543 24.43 9.96 -40.28
N GLU A 544 24.36 8.74 -40.79
CA GLU A 544 23.10 8.01 -40.99
C GLU A 544 22.35 7.83 -39.67
N LEU A 545 23.03 7.32 -38.63
CA LEU A 545 22.44 7.09 -37.32
C LEU A 545 22.02 8.39 -36.63
N GLN A 546 22.86 9.42 -36.66
CA GLN A 546 22.55 10.73 -36.07
C GLN A 546 21.32 11.34 -36.74
N LYS A 547 21.24 11.30 -38.07
CA LYS A 547 20.11 11.83 -38.82
C LYS A 547 18.84 11.05 -38.55
N ALA A 548 18.89 9.72 -38.60
CA ALA A 548 17.73 8.87 -38.33
C ALA A 548 17.16 9.12 -36.93
N PHE A 549 18.02 9.17 -35.91
CA PHE A 549 17.59 9.44 -34.54
C PHE A 549 17.04 10.87 -34.37
N GLU A 550 17.66 11.86 -35.01
CA GLU A 550 17.13 13.22 -35.04
C GLU A 550 15.75 13.29 -35.69
N ASP A 551 15.56 12.69 -36.86
CA ASP A 551 14.31 12.69 -37.60
C ASP A 551 13.19 12.04 -36.77
N THR A 552 13.48 10.92 -36.09
CA THR A 552 12.55 10.26 -35.16
C THR A 552 12.19 11.15 -33.97
N LEU A 553 13.17 11.80 -33.32
CA LEU A 553 12.91 12.71 -32.19
C LEU A 553 12.09 13.93 -32.61
N GLN A 554 12.40 14.53 -33.76
CA GLN A 554 11.65 15.66 -34.30
C GLN A 554 10.21 15.26 -34.67
N LEU A 555 10.00 14.08 -35.24
CA LEU A 555 8.67 13.54 -35.53
C LEU A 555 7.83 13.41 -34.25
N MET A 556 8.41 12.83 -33.20
CA MET A 556 7.76 12.69 -31.90
C MET A 556 7.43 14.06 -31.30
N GLU A 557 8.39 14.98 -31.27
CA GLU A 557 8.22 16.32 -30.71
C GLU A 557 7.12 17.12 -31.43
N ARG A 558 7.10 17.09 -32.78
CA ARG A 558 6.05 17.73 -33.58
C ARG A 558 4.68 17.11 -33.35
N SER A 559 4.62 15.83 -33.02
CA SER A 559 3.38 15.09 -32.80
C SER A 559 2.83 15.25 -31.38
N LEU A 560 3.64 15.69 -30.40
CA LEU A 560 3.18 15.84 -29.02
C LEU A 560 1.94 16.75 -28.89
N PRO A 561 1.88 17.96 -29.49
CA PRO A 561 0.72 18.83 -29.39
C PRO A 561 -0.53 18.28 -30.09
N GLU A 562 -0.36 17.43 -31.11
CA GLU A 562 -1.45 16.80 -31.84
C GLU A 562 -2.05 15.62 -31.05
N ILE A 563 -1.21 14.89 -30.33
CA ILE A 563 -1.59 13.73 -29.53
C ILE A 563 -2.15 14.17 -28.16
N TRP A 564 -1.45 15.07 -27.46
CA TRP A 564 -1.86 15.60 -26.16
C TRP A 564 -2.46 17.00 -26.33
N THR A 565 -3.68 17.05 -26.86
CA THR A 565 -4.44 18.30 -26.93
C THR A 565 -5.00 18.66 -25.56
N LEU A 566 -4.73 19.89 -25.11
CA LEU A 566 -5.26 20.47 -23.86
C LEU A 566 -6.80 20.55 -23.82
N SER A 567 -7.48 20.12 -24.88
CA SER A 567 -8.95 20.07 -24.99
C SER A 567 -9.61 19.16 -23.95
N HIS A 568 -8.87 18.26 -23.30
CA HIS A 568 -9.38 17.49 -22.15
C HIS A 568 -9.15 18.16 -20.78
N GLU A 569 -8.31 19.20 -20.68
CA GLU A 569 -8.10 19.97 -19.45
C GLU A 569 -9.17 21.06 -19.23
N HIS A 570 -10.05 21.31 -20.20
CA HIS A 570 -11.18 22.24 -20.06
C HIS A 570 -12.52 21.69 -20.56
N ASN A 571 -12.90 20.51 -20.07
CA ASN A 571 -14.28 20.34 -19.59
C ASN A 571 -14.30 20.59 -18.08
N SER A 572 -13.74 21.73 -17.66
CA SER A 572 -14.24 22.40 -16.47
C SER A 572 -15.73 22.65 -16.75
N VAL A 573 -16.58 21.76 -16.24
CA VAL A 573 -18.03 21.93 -16.22
C VAL A 573 -18.26 23.30 -15.58
N THR A 574 -18.43 24.34 -16.41
CA THR A 574 -19.10 25.55 -15.97
C THR A 574 -20.45 25.06 -15.47
N PRO A 575 -20.76 25.16 -14.16
CA PRO A 575 -22.06 24.73 -13.70
C PRO A 575 -23.08 25.61 -14.43
N VAL A 576 -23.88 24.99 -15.29
CA VAL A 576 -24.98 25.64 -16.00
C VAL A 576 -26.07 25.95 -14.97
N LEU A 577 -25.86 27.00 -14.18
CA LEU A 577 -26.81 27.59 -13.24
C LEU A 577 -27.11 29.01 -13.73
N GLY A 578 -27.74 29.10 -14.89
CA GLY A 578 -28.37 30.33 -15.37
C GLY A 578 -29.89 30.28 -15.14
N PRO A 579 -30.59 31.41 -15.24
CA PRO A 579 -32.05 31.47 -15.11
C PRO A 579 -32.82 30.65 -16.16
N ASN A 580 -32.14 30.12 -17.18
CA ASN A 580 -32.70 29.28 -18.24
C ASN A 580 -32.37 27.78 -18.08
N SER A 581 -31.73 27.37 -16.98
CA SER A 581 -31.30 25.99 -16.74
C SER A 581 -32.45 25.12 -16.23
N THR A 582 -32.82 24.06 -16.95
CA THR A 582 -33.88 23.11 -16.57
C THR A 582 -33.35 22.03 -15.61
N SER A 583 -34.23 21.44 -14.79
CA SER A 583 -33.86 20.37 -13.83
C SER A 583 -33.10 19.21 -14.48
N ASN A 584 -33.38 18.91 -15.75
CA ASN A 584 -32.68 17.88 -16.52
C ASN A 584 -31.22 18.26 -16.84
N SER A 585 -30.95 19.53 -17.14
CA SER A 585 -29.59 20.02 -17.38
C SER A 585 -28.72 19.98 -16.12
N ILE A 586 -29.32 20.26 -14.96
CA ILE A 586 -28.67 20.18 -13.66
C ILE A 586 -28.40 18.72 -13.29
N MET A 587 -29.37 17.83 -13.49
CA MET A 587 -29.23 16.40 -13.17
C MET A 587 -28.20 15.68 -14.06
N ALA A 588 -28.09 16.06 -15.34
CA ALA A 588 -27.06 15.57 -16.27
C ALA A 588 -25.64 15.97 -15.83
N SER A 589 -25.44 17.20 -15.36
CA SER A 589 -24.14 17.66 -14.85
C SER A 589 -23.67 16.89 -13.60
N TYR A 590 -24.62 16.50 -12.74
CA TYR A 590 -24.36 15.70 -11.54
C TYR A 590 -24.08 14.22 -11.85
N GLN A 591 -24.68 13.66 -12.91
CA GLN A 591 -24.39 12.30 -13.36
C GLN A 591 -23.01 12.20 -14.04
N GLN A 592 -22.62 13.20 -14.84
CA GLN A 592 -21.28 13.26 -15.45
C GLN A 592 -20.14 13.40 -14.44
N GLN A 593 -20.37 14.08 -13.30
CA GLN A 593 -19.38 14.16 -12.22
C GLN A 593 -19.13 12.80 -11.53
N LYS A 594 -20.13 11.91 -11.49
CA LYS A 594 -19.98 10.56 -10.91
C LYS A 594 -19.20 9.58 -11.81
N THR A 595 -18.99 9.92 -13.08
CA THR A 595 -18.21 9.14 -14.05
C THR A 595 -16.76 9.61 -14.20
N SER A 596 -16.26 10.44 -13.29
CA SER A 596 -14.82 10.75 -13.25
C SER A 596 -14.03 9.48 -12.88
N SER A 597 -13.20 9.04 -13.82
CA SER A 597 -12.27 7.92 -13.68
C SER A 597 -11.32 8.11 -12.49
N PRO A 598 -10.82 7.02 -11.89
CA PRO A 598 -9.88 7.11 -10.78
C PRO A 598 -8.59 7.85 -11.18
N VAL A 599 -8.04 8.60 -10.24
CA VAL A 599 -6.87 9.50 -10.32
C VAL A 599 -5.62 8.95 -11.05
N LEU A 600 -5.51 7.64 -11.26
CA LEU A 600 -4.44 6.99 -12.02
C LEU A 600 -4.55 7.20 -13.55
N ASP A 601 -5.75 7.44 -14.08
CA ASP A 601 -5.96 7.65 -15.53
C ASP A 601 -5.54 9.07 -15.99
N ALA A 602 -5.17 9.96 -15.05
CA ALA A 602 -4.78 11.34 -15.34
C ALA A 602 -3.30 11.50 -15.75
N GLU A 603 -2.41 10.56 -15.40
CA GLU A 603 -0.98 10.66 -15.72
C GLU A 603 -0.69 10.49 -17.23
N PHE A 604 -1.47 9.68 -17.94
CA PHE A 604 -1.31 9.45 -19.38
C PHE A 604 -1.84 10.59 -20.26
N LEU A 605 -2.62 11.49 -19.67
CA LEU A 605 -3.11 12.71 -20.32
C LEU A 605 -2.08 13.85 -20.26
N ILE A 606 -0.97 13.65 -19.53
CA ILE A 606 0.13 14.60 -19.48
C ILE A 606 1.17 14.21 -20.56
N PRO A 607 1.59 15.14 -21.42
CA PRO A 607 2.59 14.85 -22.44
C PRO A 607 3.93 14.45 -21.81
N PRO A 608 4.64 13.45 -22.35
CA PRO A 608 5.99 13.12 -21.90
C PRO A 608 6.95 14.30 -22.08
N MET A 609 7.78 14.55 -21.06
CA MET A 609 8.81 15.59 -21.13
C MET A 609 9.99 15.12 -21.98
N MET A 610 10.20 15.72 -23.14
CA MET A 610 11.43 15.55 -23.93
C MET A 610 12.47 16.59 -23.51
N ASN A 611 13.63 16.14 -23.03
CA ASN A 611 14.67 17.04 -22.52
C ASN A 611 15.52 17.58 -23.68
N LYS A 612 15.28 18.83 -24.06
CA LYS A 612 16.04 19.54 -25.09
C LYS A 612 17.45 19.94 -24.67
N ARG A 613 17.79 19.87 -23.38
CA ARG A 613 19.07 20.33 -22.84
C ARG A 613 20.19 19.28 -22.95
N THR A 614 19.84 18.01 -23.09
CA THR A 614 20.82 16.93 -23.22
C THR A 614 21.43 16.97 -24.63
N GLN A 615 22.67 17.44 -24.75
CA GLN A 615 23.42 17.42 -25.99
C GLN A 615 23.90 15.98 -26.27
N TRP A 616 23.33 15.36 -27.30
CA TRP A 616 23.70 14.01 -27.74
C TRP A 616 24.33 14.01 -29.14
N LYS A 617 24.07 15.05 -29.96
CA LYS A 617 24.63 15.20 -31.29
C LYS A 617 26.11 15.56 -31.26
N LEU A 618 26.84 15.15 -32.29
CA LEU A 618 28.22 15.53 -32.52
C LEU A 618 28.28 16.44 -33.75
N SER A 619 28.76 17.67 -33.56
CA SER A 619 28.92 18.66 -34.65
C SER A 619 29.91 18.22 -35.74
N LEU A 620 30.73 17.21 -35.45
CA LEU A 620 31.66 16.60 -36.41
C LEU A 620 30.94 15.77 -37.49
N LEU A 621 29.68 15.38 -37.25
CA LEU A 621 28.84 14.60 -38.16
C LEU A 621 27.73 15.45 -38.79
N GLU A 622 27.78 16.78 -38.65
CA GLU A 622 26.83 17.70 -39.31
C GLU A 622 27.17 17.96 -40.78
#